data_AF-A0A2C6ZYF7-F1
#
_entry.id   AF-A0A2C6ZYF7-F1
#
_cell.length_a   1.000
_cell.length_b   1.000
_cell.length_c   1.000
_cell.angle_alpha   90.00
_cell.angle_beta   90.00
_cell.angle_gamma   90.00
#
_symmetry.space_group_name_H-M   'P 1'
#
loop_
_entity.id
_entity.type
_entity.pdbx_description
1 polymer ?
#
loop_
_entity_poly.entity_id
_entity_poly.type
_entity_poly.pdbx_seq_one_letter_code
_entity_poly.pdbx_strand_id
1 'polypeptide(L)'
;LYGDSGDPALQLQIEGLREVSSKPCTRRLPMPGPIVFGRGLEITLDFDENAFRGTGVFLLGAVFERFLARYVSINSFTETVLRTGERGEVMRWQAKPGSRPNL
;
A
#
# COMPACT_ATOMS: atom_id res chain seq x y z
N LEU A 1 5.26 -15.30 9.16
CA LEU A 1 4.85 -16.06 7.95
C LEU A 1 5.87 -15.94 6.82
N TYR A 2 6.39 -14.74 6.51
CA TYR A 2 7.29 -14.51 5.36
C TYR A 2 8.73 -14.12 5.70
N GLY A 3 9.11 -14.16 6.98
CA GLY A 3 10.48 -13.82 7.38
C GLY A 3 11.00 -14.74 8.47
N ASP A 4 12.32 -14.74 8.60
CA ASP A 4 13.02 -15.50 9.62
C ASP A 4 12.71 -14.90 11.00
N SER A 5 12.22 -15.73 11.91
CA SER A 5 11.78 -15.29 13.23
C SER A 5 12.95 -14.88 14.13
N GLY A 6 14.19 -15.25 13.75
CA GLY A 6 15.41 -14.90 14.45
C GLY A 6 16.06 -13.58 14.04
N ASP A 7 15.56 -12.86 13.03
CA ASP A 7 16.13 -11.58 12.60
C ASP A 7 15.52 -10.41 13.40
N PRO A 8 16.29 -9.77 14.32
CA PRO A 8 15.78 -8.68 15.14
C PRO A 8 15.49 -7.41 14.32
N ALA A 9 16.18 -7.19 13.20
CA ALA A 9 15.90 -6.03 12.33
C ALA A 9 14.55 -6.21 11.63
N LEU A 10 14.21 -7.44 11.23
CA LEU A 10 12.91 -7.77 10.68
C LEU A 10 11.80 -7.59 11.72
N GLN A 11 12.00 -8.08 12.95
CA GLN A 11 11.01 -7.90 14.03
C GLN A 11 10.72 -6.43 14.29
N LEU A 12 11.76 -5.59 14.37
CA LEU A 12 11.59 -4.14 14.51
C LEU A 12 10.77 -3.55 13.37
N GLN A 13 11.06 -3.89 12.11
CA GLN A 13 10.28 -3.40 10.96
C GLN A 13 8.81 -3.83 11.00
N ILE A 14 8.54 -5.05 11.49
CA ILE A 14 7.16 -5.55 11.68
C ILE A 14 6.44 -4.72 12.76
N GLU A 15 7.08 -4.51 13.91
CA GLU A 15 6.56 -3.65 14.99
C GLU A 15 6.42 -2.18 14.56
N GLY A 16 7.20 -1.76 13.58
CA GLY A 16 7.15 -0.44 12.98
C GLY A 16 5.88 -0.15 12.19
N LEU A 17 5.08 -1.15 11.80
CA LEU A 17 3.76 -0.93 11.20
C LEU A 17 2.75 -0.62 12.32
N ARG A 18 2.43 0.67 12.49
CA ARG A 18 1.60 1.18 13.58
C ARG A 18 0.11 0.96 13.31
N GLU A 19 -0.33 1.24 12.09
CA GLU A 19 -1.74 1.17 11.73
C GLU A 19 -1.92 0.76 10.27
N VAL A 20 -2.97 -0.02 10.01
CA VAL A 20 -3.50 -0.26 8.67
C VAL A 20 -4.96 0.11 8.67
N SER A 21 -5.34 1.09 7.84
CA SER A 21 -6.72 1.49 7.67
C SER A 21 -7.14 1.41 6.22
N SER A 22 -8.45 1.23 5.98
CA SER A 22 -8.99 1.18 4.63
C SER A 22 -10.30 1.94 4.54
N LYS A 23 -10.51 2.63 3.42
CA LYS A 23 -11.76 3.35 3.15
C LYS A 23 -12.17 3.22 1.68
N PRO A 24 -13.47 3.07 1.39
CA PRO A 24 -13.97 3.15 0.03
C PRO A 24 -13.65 4.53 -0.57
N CYS A 25 -13.19 4.56 -1.82
CA CYS A 25 -12.95 5.82 -2.54
C CYS A 25 -13.41 5.73 -3.99
N THR A 26 -13.71 6.89 -4.57
CA THR A 26 -14.01 7.05 -6.00
C THR A 26 -12.92 7.92 -6.61
N ARG A 27 -12.33 7.47 -7.72
CA ARG A 27 -11.21 8.15 -8.40
C ARG A 27 -11.42 8.13 -9.90
N ARG A 28 -10.89 9.15 -10.59
CA ARG A 28 -10.79 9.16 -12.04
C ARG A 28 -9.75 8.12 -12.45
N LEU A 29 -10.13 7.20 -13.34
CA LEU A 29 -9.21 6.16 -13.82
C LEU A 29 -8.27 6.73 -14.90
N PRO A 30 -6.95 6.44 -14.85
CA PRO A 30 -5.99 6.90 -15.84
C PRO A 30 -6.03 6.00 -17.08
N MET A 31 -7.13 6.09 -17.84
CA MET A 31 -7.34 5.32 -19.07
C MET A 31 -7.63 6.25 -20.26
N PRO A 32 -7.17 5.90 -21.48
CA PRO A 32 -7.52 6.65 -22.68
C PRO A 32 -9.02 6.63 -22.93
N GLY A 33 -9.60 7.75 -23.38
CA GLY A 33 -11.02 7.88 -23.71
C GLY A 33 -11.79 8.82 -22.78
N PRO A 34 -13.14 8.70 -22.73
CA PRO A 34 -13.98 9.52 -21.87
C PRO A 34 -13.57 9.44 -20.40
N ILE A 35 -13.85 10.50 -19.63
CA ILE A 35 -13.58 10.50 -18.18
C ILE A 35 -14.45 9.45 -17.50
N VAL A 36 -13.82 8.40 -16.95
CA VAL A 36 -14.49 7.36 -16.18
C VAL A 36 -14.06 7.45 -14.71
N PHE A 37 -15.03 7.33 -13.81
CA PHE A 37 -14.80 7.19 -12.38
C PHE A 37 -14.92 5.72 -11.97
N GLY A 38 -13.89 5.20 -11.33
CA GLY A 38 -13.90 3.88 -10.71
C GLY A 38 -14.26 3.98 -9.23
N ARG A 39 -14.76 2.88 -8.66
CA ARG A 39 -14.84 2.67 -7.21
C ARG A 39 -13.71 1.75 -6.79
N GLY A 40 -13.10 2.03 -5.65
CA GLY A 40 -11.97 1.27 -5.15
C GLY A 40 -11.77 1.43 -3.66
N LEU A 41 -10.65 0.92 -3.17
CA LEU A 41 -10.26 1.01 -1.78
C LEU A 41 -8.96 1.81 -1.68
N GLU A 42 -8.96 2.83 -0.82
CA GLU A 42 -7.73 3.47 -0.37
C GLU A 42 -7.27 2.73 0.89
N ILE A 43 -6.08 2.14 0.84
CA ILE A 43 -5.44 1.47 1.97
C ILE A 43 -4.31 2.37 2.45
N THR A 44 -4.36 2.74 3.72
CA THR A 44 -3.34 3.57 4.36
C THR A 44 -2.51 2.71 5.29
N LEU A 45 -1.19 2.79 5.14
CA LEU A 45 -0.20 2.13 5.99
C LEU A 45 0.55 3.21 6.75
N ASP A 46 0.44 3.19 8.08
CA ASP A 46 1.15 4.11 8.96
C ASP A 46 2.36 3.41 9.58
N PHE A 47 3.55 3.95 9.34
CA PHE A 47 4.80 3.41 9.85
C PHE A 47 5.52 4.38 10.79
N ASP A 48 6.17 3.81 11.79
CA ASP A 48 7.17 4.48 12.60
C ASP A 48 8.54 4.42 11.92
N GLU A 49 9.06 5.55 11.43
CA GLU A 49 10.38 5.62 10.77
C GLU A 49 11.52 5.12 11.68
N ASN A 50 11.37 5.19 13.01
CA ASN A 50 12.39 4.73 13.95
C ASN A 50 12.63 3.21 13.89
N ALA A 51 11.64 2.45 13.44
CA ALA A 51 11.75 1.01 13.23
C ALA A 51 12.47 0.64 11.92
N PHE A 52 12.71 1.61 11.02
CA PHE A 52 13.25 1.40 9.67
C PHE A 52 14.63 2.05 9.47
N ARG A 53 15.39 2.25 10.55
CA ARG A 53 16.72 2.87 10.52
C ARG A 53 17.64 2.19 9.51
N GLY A 54 18.12 2.96 8.53
CA GLY A 54 19.07 2.51 7.49
C GLY A 54 18.43 1.99 6.19
N THR A 55 17.16 1.58 6.21
CA THR A 55 16.49 0.97 5.04
C THR A 55 15.31 1.81 4.52
N GLY A 56 14.66 2.58 5.40
CA GLY A 56 13.51 3.43 5.08
C GLY A 56 12.21 2.66 4.84
N VAL A 57 11.08 3.31 5.11
CA VAL A 57 9.73 2.72 5.00
C VAL A 57 9.25 2.48 3.56
N PHE A 58 9.92 3.11 2.59
CA PHE A 58 9.44 3.17 1.20
C PHE A 58 9.42 1.79 0.52
N LEU A 59 10.48 1.00 0.68
CA LEU A 59 10.59 -0.29 0.01
C LEU A 59 9.50 -1.25 0.49
N LEU A 60 9.30 -1.32 1.81
CA LEU A 60 8.24 -2.14 2.38
C LEU A 60 6.85 -1.65 1.95
N GLY A 61 6.63 -0.33 1.91
CA GLY A 61 5.40 0.26 1.37
C GLY A 61 5.13 -0.14 -0.09
N ALA A 62 6.16 -0.15 -0.94
CA ALA A 62 6.04 -0.56 -2.34
C ALA A 62 5.74 -2.08 -2.48
N VAL A 63 6.31 -2.90 -1.60
CA VAL A 63 5.99 -4.33 -1.54
C VAL A 63 4.54 -4.54 -1.13
N PHE A 64 4.07 -3.82 -0.10
CA PHE A 64 2.67 -3.87 0.31
C PHE A 64 1.72 -3.41 -0.79
N GLU A 65 2.04 -2.33 -1.51
CA GLU A 65 1.25 -1.90 -2.67
C GLU A 65 1.05 -3.04 -3.67
N ARG A 66 2.15 -3.69 -4.06
CA ARG A 66 2.11 -4.77 -5.05
C ARG A 66 1.37 -6.00 -4.54
N PHE A 67 1.52 -6.31 -3.26
CA PHE A 67 0.83 -7.40 -2.59
C PHE A 67 -0.68 -7.12 -2.58
N LEU A 68 -1.10 -5.97 -2.04
CA LEU A 68 -2.50 -5.58 -1.89
C LEU A 68 -3.22 -5.40 -3.23
N ALA A 69 -2.53 -4.91 -4.27
CA ALA A 69 -3.07 -4.81 -5.62
C ALA A 69 -3.53 -6.17 -6.21
N ARG A 70 -2.98 -7.29 -5.72
CA ARG A 70 -3.38 -8.64 -6.15
C ARG A 70 -4.61 -9.18 -5.42
N TYR A 71 -4.98 -8.61 -4.27
CA TYR A 71 -6.12 -9.07 -3.45
C TYR A 71 -7.43 -8.36 -3.78
N VAL A 72 -7.43 -7.35 -4.67
CA VAL A 72 -8.63 -6.65 -5.09
C VAL A 72 -9.31 -7.35 -6.27
N SER A 73 -10.64 -7.29 -6.33
CA SER A 73 -11.42 -7.85 -7.43
C SER A 73 -11.16 -7.11 -8.75
N ILE A 74 -11.40 -7.78 -9.89
CA ILE A 74 -11.22 -7.20 -11.24
C ILE A 74 -11.96 -5.86 -11.41
N ASN A 75 -13.10 -5.69 -10.73
CA ASN A 75 -13.98 -4.53 -10.89
C ASN A 75 -13.65 -3.37 -9.94
N SER A 76 -12.60 -3.50 -9.13
CA SER A 76 -12.18 -2.49 -8.17
C SER A 76 -10.71 -2.12 -8.40
N PHE A 77 -10.33 -0.90 -8.02
CA PHE A 77 -8.92 -0.53 -7.92
C PHE A 77 -8.50 -0.47 -6.45
N THR A 78 -7.19 -0.56 -6.22
CA THR A 78 -6.57 -0.28 -4.92
C THR A 78 -5.66 0.93 -5.07
N GLU A 79 -5.72 1.83 -4.11
CA GLU A 79 -4.78 2.93 -3.92
C GLU A 79 -4.06 2.69 -2.59
N THR A 80 -2.73 2.71 -2.58
CA THR A 80 -1.94 2.52 -1.36
C THR A 80 -1.28 3.83 -0.97
N VAL A 81 -1.50 4.23 0.28
CA VAL A 81 -0.95 5.45 0.87
C VAL A 81 0.01 5.05 1.98
N LEU A 82 1.26 5.44 1.84
CA LEU A 82 2.29 5.31 2.87
C LEU A 82 2.35 6.59 3.68
N ARG A 83 2.17 6.46 4.99
CA ARG A 83 2.29 7.55 5.94
C ARG A 83 3.31 7.24 7.02
N THR A 84 3.88 8.29 7.58
CA THR A 84 4.70 8.23 8.79
C THR A 84 4.31 9.36 9.73
N GLY A 85 4.49 9.14 11.03
CA GLY A 85 4.24 10.19 12.03
C GLY A 85 5.10 11.44 11.83
N GLU A 86 6.32 11.27 11.29
CA GLU A 86 7.29 12.35 11.13
C GLU A 86 7.05 13.21 9.88
N ARG A 87 6.60 12.59 8.77
CA ARG A 87 6.48 13.26 7.46
C ARG A 87 5.05 13.37 6.94
N GLY A 88 4.08 12.74 7.58
CA GLY A 88 2.73 12.63 7.05
C GLY A 88 2.69 11.68 5.84
N GLU A 89 2.10 12.11 4.72
CA GLU A 89 2.04 11.28 3.51
C GLU A 89 3.39 11.27 2.79
N VAL A 90 4.03 10.09 2.78
CA VAL A 90 5.35 9.88 2.15
C VAL A 90 5.18 9.50 0.69
N MET A 91 4.21 8.64 0.38
CA MET A 91 3.96 8.18 -0.99
C MET A 91 2.51 7.75 -1.16
N ARG A 92 1.97 8.01 -2.36
CA ARG A 92 0.69 7.49 -2.81
C ARG A 92 0.87 6.81 -4.16
N TRP A 93 0.69 5.50 -4.17
CA TRP A 93 0.59 4.76 -5.42
C TRP A 93 -0.82 4.86 -5.95
N GLN A 94 -0.96 5.53 -7.09
CA GLN A 94 -2.26 5.77 -7.72
C GLN A 94 -3.00 4.48 -8.04
N ALA A 95 -4.32 4.59 -8.02
CA ALA A 95 -5.27 3.58 -8.47
C ALA A 95 -4.81 2.86 -9.75
N LYS A 96 -4.41 1.59 -9.61
CA LYS A 96 -4.19 0.68 -10.74
C LYS A 96 -5.46 -0.13 -10.98
N PRO A 97 -5.95 -0.26 -12.22
CA PRO A 97 -7.00 -1.22 -12.54
C PRO A 97 -6.59 -2.62 -12.05
N GLY A 98 -7.52 -3.36 -11.44
CA GLY A 98 -7.25 -4.69 -10.92
C GLY A 98 -6.65 -5.60 -12.00
N SER A 99 -5.42 -6.06 -11.79
CA SER A 99 -4.69 -6.88 -12.76
C SER A 99 -4.90 -8.38 -12.53
N ARG A 100 -6.07 -8.79 -12.03
CA ARG A 100 -6.32 -10.21 -11.73
C ARG A 100 -6.17 -10.97 -13.06
N PRO A 101 -5.24 -11.93 -13.16
CA PRO A 101 -5.13 -12.72 -14.36
C PRO A 101 -6.44 -13.47 -14.57
N ASN A 102 -6.97 -13.40 -15.78
CA ASN A 102 -7.98 -14.36 -16.22
C ASN A 102 -7.28 -15.73 -16.19
N LEU A 103 -7.69 -16.59 -15.26
CA LEU A 103 -7.30 -18.00 -15.26
C LEU A 103 -7.89 -18.69 -16.48
#